data_AF-A0A3M8W847-F1
#
_entry.id   AF-A0A3M8W847-F1
#
_cell.length_a   1.000
_cell.length_b   1.000
_cell.length_c   1.000
_cell.angle_alpha   90.00
_cell.angle_beta   90.00
_cell.angle_gamma   90.00
#
_symmetry.space_group_name_H-M   'P 1'
#
loop_
_entity.id
_entity.type
_entity.pdbx_description
1 polymer ?
#
loop_
_entity_poly.entity_id
_entity_poly.type
_entity_poly.pdbx_seq_one_letter_code
_entity_poly.pdbx_strand_id
1 'polypeptide(L)'
;MRIDIWSDVSCPWCYITKRTFELALSASGRSDAQMVLHPYQIDGERPAEPVPMLEWLAGKYGAERAAEMDKEVTAAGPRHGIAFRNATGFAVNTLDAHRLLWWAGRSHGRAVQSRLEELLFAAYFTSCADISDHDVLLSRVEQAGLDRGRAARLLASDEAVAEVRAEVRRARARGIAVVPRFEFTGGHVVEGPQEDAEVFLRALAGEAAATTEPQGEHQ
;
A
#
# COMPACT_ATOMS: atom_id res chain seq x y z
N MET A 1 19.18 -9.10 3.59
CA MET A 1 18.18 -9.77 2.73
C MET A 1 17.32 -8.73 2.02
N ARG A 2 17.15 -8.79 0.69
CA ARG A 2 16.21 -7.91 -0.03
C ARG A 2 14.80 -8.51 -0.01
N ILE A 3 13.80 -7.67 0.22
CA ILE A 3 12.38 -8.02 0.17
C ILE A 3 11.67 -7.01 -0.73
N ASP A 4 11.19 -7.46 -1.88
CA ASP A 4 10.43 -6.65 -2.82
C ASP A 4 8.95 -6.69 -2.46
N ILE A 5 8.31 -5.51 -2.34
CA ILE A 5 6.94 -5.37 -1.86
C ILE A 5 6.14 -4.58 -2.88
N TRP A 6 5.11 -5.17 -3.47
CA TRP A 6 4.14 -4.46 -4.32
C TRP A 6 2.94 -4.06 -3.49
N SER A 7 2.65 -2.77 -3.49
CA SER A 7 1.68 -2.14 -2.60
C SER A 7 0.98 -0.99 -3.32
N ASP A 8 -0.28 -0.75 -2.95
CA ASP A 8 -1.01 0.45 -3.34
C ASP A 8 -1.51 1.15 -2.08
N VAL A 9 -1.30 2.47 -2.00
CA VAL A 9 -1.72 3.29 -0.85
C VAL A 9 -3.24 3.31 -0.65
N SER A 10 -4.01 2.93 -1.69
CA SER A 10 -5.47 2.78 -1.63
C SER A 10 -5.95 1.37 -1.27
N CYS A 11 -5.06 0.43 -0.97
CA CYS A 11 -5.39 -0.95 -0.56
C CYS A 11 -5.32 -1.10 0.97
N PRO A 12 -6.45 -1.37 1.66
CA PRO A 12 -6.45 -1.50 3.13
C PRO A 12 -5.63 -2.69 3.62
N TRP A 13 -5.64 -3.78 2.85
CA TRP A 13 -4.87 -4.98 3.17
C TRP A 13 -3.37 -4.78 3.02
N CYS A 14 -2.91 -3.90 2.11
CA CYS A 14 -1.51 -3.48 2.06
C CYS A 14 -1.09 -2.81 3.38
N TYR A 15 -1.95 -1.96 3.94
CA TYR A 15 -1.67 -1.28 5.20
C TYR A 15 -1.60 -2.26 6.39
N ILE A 16 -2.61 -3.12 6.55
CA ILE A 16 -2.62 -4.17 7.58
C ILE A 16 -1.37 -5.04 7.47
N THR A 17 -1.10 -5.54 6.27
CA THR A 17 -0.02 -6.51 6.05
C THR A 17 1.36 -5.87 6.22
N LYS A 18 1.54 -4.60 5.84
CA LYS A 18 2.75 -3.83 6.15
C LYS A 18 3.01 -3.80 7.65
N ARG A 19 2.00 -3.47 8.46
CA ARG A 19 2.13 -3.46 9.93
C ARG A 19 2.43 -4.85 10.49
N THR A 20 1.75 -5.88 9.99
CA THR A 20 2.04 -7.29 10.33
C THR A 20 3.49 -7.67 10.03
N PHE A 21 3.98 -7.32 8.83
CA PHE A 21 5.34 -7.58 8.41
C PHE A 21 6.37 -6.83 9.26
N GLU A 22 6.14 -5.55 9.57
CA GLU A 22 7.06 -4.75 10.40
C GLU A 22 7.17 -5.29 11.83
N LEU A 23 6.07 -5.81 12.39
CA LEU A 23 6.08 -6.52 13.68
C LEU A 23 6.95 -7.78 13.61
N ALA A 24 6.73 -8.62 12.59
CA ALA A 24 7.54 -9.83 12.37
C ALA A 24 9.02 -9.50 12.16
N LEU A 25 9.31 -8.47 11.36
CA LEU A 25 10.68 -8.03 11.08
C LEU A 25 11.39 -7.58 12.36
N SER A 26 10.72 -6.78 13.18
CA SER A 26 11.24 -6.36 14.49
C SER A 26 11.53 -7.55 15.40
N ALA A 27 10.59 -8.51 15.49
CA ALA A 27 10.74 -9.70 16.32
C ALA A 27 11.83 -10.67 15.81
N SER A 28 12.07 -10.73 14.50
CA SER A 28 13.05 -11.62 13.89
C SER A 28 14.52 -11.26 14.18
N GLY A 29 14.80 -10.02 14.59
CA GLY A 29 16.16 -9.51 14.75
C GLY A 29 16.96 -9.35 13.44
N ARG A 30 16.32 -9.52 12.26
CA ARG A 30 16.94 -9.41 10.93
C ARG A 30 17.23 -7.96 10.53
N SER A 31 18.23 -7.36 11.17
CA SER A 31 18.69 -5.99 10.85
C SER A 31 19.28 -5.83 9.44
N ASP A 32 19.60 -6.94 8.75
CA ASP A 32 20.07 -6.96 7.37
C ASP A 32 18.94 -6.88 6.33
N ALA A 33 17.67 -6.94 6.75
CA ALA A 33 16.52 -6.89 5.86
C ALA A 33 16.38 -5.50 5.22
N GLN A 34 16.10 -5.48 3.92
CA GLN A 34 15.90 -4.26 3.16
C GLN A 34 14.61 -4.35 2.37
N MET A 35 13.60 -3.59 2.81
CA MET A 35 12.32 -3.45 2.13
C MET A 35 12.46 -2.58 0.89
N VAL A 36 11.93 -3.05 -0.24
CA VAL A 36 11.88 -2.28 -1.49
C VAL A 36 10.44 -2.19 -1.94
N LEU A 37 9.86 -1.01 -1.79
CA LEU A 37 8.48 -0.74 -2.16
C LEU A 37 8.40 -0.45 -3.66
N HIS A 38 7.52 -1.17 -4.33
CA HIS A 38 7.18 -1.02 -5.75
C HIS A 38 5.74 -0.54 -5.87
N PRO A 39 5.48 0.45 -6.75
CA PRO A 39 4.15 0.96 -6.95
C PRO A 39 3.26 -0.09 -7.61
N TYR A 40 2.02 -0.17 -7.14
CA TYR A 40 0.92 -0.87 -7.78
C TYR A 40 -0.33 0.00 -7.73
N GLN A 41 -1.24 -0.14 -8.69
CA GLN A 41 -2.54 0.49 -8.64
C GLN A 41 -3.59 -0.61 -8.75
N ILE A 42 -4.31 -0.88 -7.66
CA ILE A 42 -5.25 -2.03 -7.58
C ILE A 42 -6.40 -1.89 -8.55
N ASP A 43 -6.81 -0.64 -8.78
CA ASP A 43 -7.86 -0.29 -9.70
C ASP A 43 -7.29 0.66 -10.74
N GLY A 44 -7.17 0.16 -11.98
CA GLY A 44 -6.67 0.95 -13.11
C GLY A 44 -7.67 2.00 -13.59
N GLU A 45 -8.91 1.96 -13.08
CA GLU A 45 -10.04 2.82 -13.48
C GLU A 45 -10.40 3.84 -12.40
N ARG A 46 -9.53 4.07 -11.40
CA ARG A 46 -9.80 5.07 -10.35
C ARG A 46 -10.16 6.43 -10.97
N PRO A 47 -11.17 7.12 -10.40
CA PRO A 47 -11.66 8.36 -10.96
C PRO A 47 -10.60 9.46 -10.88
N ALA A 48 -10.65 10.39 -11.83
CA ALA A 48 -9.77 11.56 -11.85
C ALA A 48 -10.09 12.52 -10.70
N GLU A 49 -11.37 12.61 -10.33
CA GLU A 49 -11.88 13.38 -9.20
C GLU A 49 -12.28 12.45 -8.05
N PRO A 50 -12.21 12.89 -6.78
CA PRO A 50 -12.61 12.09 -5.64
C PRO A 50 -14.09 11.70 -5.68
N VAL A 51 -14.36 10.41 -5.52
CA VAL A 51 -15.72 9.86 -5.39
C VAL A 51 -15.88 9.23 -4.00
N PRO A 52 -17.01 9.39 -3.29
CA PRO A 52 -17.23 8.71 -2.02
C PRO A 52 -16.97 7.19 -2.11
N MET A 53 -16.18 6.63 -1.19
CA MET A 53 -15.69 5.26 -1.28
C MET A 53 -16.82 4.22 -1.39
N LEU A 54 -17.87 4.34 -0.58
CA LEU A 54 -18.99 3.40 -0.60
C LEU A 54 -19.79 3.49 -1.90
N GLU A 55 -19.92 4.68 -2.49
CA GLU A 55 -20.57 4.87 -3.79
C GLU A 55 -19.75 4.19 -4.89
N TRP A 56 -18.43 4.41 -4.90
CA TRP A 56 -17.51 3.77 -5.84
C TRP A 56 -17.58 2.23 -5.76
N LEU A 57 -17.50 1.68 -4.56
CA LEU A 57 -17.57 0.24 -4.35
C LEU A 57 -18.95 -0.33 -4.69
N ALA A 58 -20.04 0.39 -4.35
CA ALA A 58 -21.39 -0.03 -4.68
C ALA A 58 -21.63 -0.07 -6.19
N GLY A 59 -21.04 0.85 -6.96
CA GLY A 59 -21.10 0.83 -8.43
C GLY A 59 -20.41 -0.40 -9.05
N LYS A 60 -19.39 -0.94 -8.38
CA LYS A 60 -18.58 -2.08 -8.88
C LYS A 60 -19.06 -3.44 -8.39
N TYR A 61 -19.50 -3.52 -7.14
CA TYR A 61 -19.80 -4.78 -6.45
C TYR A 61 -21.23 -4.87 -5.91
N GLY A 62 -22.01 -3.79 -6.00
CA GLY A 62 -23.31 -3.68 -5.34
C GLY A 62 -23.20 -3.15 -3.90
N ALA A 63 -24.26 -2.49 -3.44
CA ALA A 63 -24.26 -1.78 -2.15
C ALA A 63 -24.08 -2.71 -0.93
N GLU A 64 -24.69 -3.90 -0.96
CA GLU A 64 -24.56 -4.89 0.11
C GLU A 64 -23.10 -5.36 0.23
N ARG A 65 -22.49 -5.76 -0.89
CA ARG A 65 -21.10 -6.20 -0.91
C ARG A 65 -20.13 -5.08 -0.51
N ALA A 66 -20.38 -3.84 -0.93
CA ALA A 66 -19.59 -2.68 -0.52
C ALA A 66 -19.61 -2.48 1.01
N ALA A 67 -20.78 -2.61 1.64
CA ALA A 67 -20.91 -2.50 3.09
C ALA A 67 -20.23 -3.67 3.84
N GLU A 68 -20.30 -4.89 3.30
CA GLU A 68 -19.57 -6.04 3.85
C GLU A 68 -18.05 -5.84 3.80
N MET A 69 -17.51 -5.40 2.66
CA MET A 69 -16.09 -5.15 2.49
C MET A 69 -15.57 -4.07 3.46
N ASP A 70 -16.34 -2.99 3.66
CA ASP A 70 -16.02 -1.95 4.63
C ASP A 70 -15.99 -2.49 6.07
N LYS A 71 -16.99 -3.30 6.44
CA LYS A 71 -17.09 -3.92 7.76
C LYS A 71 -15.93 -4.88 8.03
N GLU A 72 -15.57 -5.70 7.05
CA GLU A 72 -14.46 -6.66 7.15
C GLU A 72 -13.13 -5.96 7.43
N VAL A 73 -12.78 -4.96 6.61
CA VAL A 73 -11.57 -4.16 6.78
C VAL A 73 -11.55 -3.42 8.12
N THR A 74 -12.68 -2.81 8.49
CA THR A 74 -12.81 -2.07 9.75
C THR A 74 -12.64 -2.98 10.97
N ALA A 75 -13.10 -4.23 10.90
CA ALA A 75 -12.95 -5.20 11.97
C ALA A 75 -11.51 -5.74 12.11
N ALA A 76 -10.75 -5.83 11.01
CA ALA A 76 -9.37 -6.32 11.03
C ALA A 76 -8.38 -5.29 11.62
N GLY A 77 -8.57 -3.99 11.32
CA GLY A 77 -7.63 -2.91 11.67
C GLY A 77 -7.14 -2.83 13.13
N PRO A 78 -8.01 -2.94 14.16
CA PRO A 78 -7.62 -2.71 15.55
C PRO A 78 -6.47 -3.57 16.06
N ARG A 79 -6.35 -4.83 15.60
CA ARG A 79 -5.24 -5.72 15.96
C ARG A 79 -3.87 -5.22 15.48
N HIS A 80 -3.88 -4.36 14.47
CA HIS A 80 -2.71 -3.77 13.84
C HIS A 80 -2.53 -2.30 14.20
N GLY A 81 -3.31 -1.78 15.15
CA GLY A 81 -3.28 -0.37 15.56
C GLY A 81 -3.89 0.58 14.53
N ILE A 82 -4.73 0.07 13.62
CA ILE A 82 -5.35 0.86 12.56
C ILE A 82 -6.83 1.08 12.88
N ALA A 83 -7.24 2.35 12.98
CA ALA A 83 -8.64 2.73 13.06
C ALA A 83 -9.14 3.14 11.67
N PHE A 84 -9.62 2.16 10.90
CA PHE A 84 -10.19 2.42 9.58
C PHE A 84 -11.47 3.26 9.67
N ARG A 85 -11.60 4.20 8.74
CA ARG A 85 -12.76 5.08 8.56
C ARG A 85 -13.13 5.20 7.07
N ASN A 86 -12.86 4.15 6.31
CA ASN A 86 -12.96 4.12 4.85
C ASN A 86 -14.38 4.40 4.33
N ALA A 87 -15.44 4.07 5.07
CA ALA A 87 -16.82 4.48 4.76
C ALA A 87 -16.99 5.99 4.50
N THR A 88 -16.16 6.82 5.15
CA THR A 88 -16.17 8.28 5.01
C THR A 88 -15.05 8.83 4.12
N GLY A 89 -14.28 7.95 3.48
CA GLY A 89 -13.18 8.31 2.58
C GLY A 89 -13.58 8.39 1.12
N PHE A 90 -12.58 8.50 0.26
CA PHE A 90 -12.74 8.69 -1.18
C PHE A 90 -12.01 7.61 -1.97
N ALA A 91 -12.61 7.17 -3.08
CA ALA A 91 -11.91 6.49 -4.16
C ALA A 91 -11.24 7.55 -5.05
N VAL A 92 -9.91 7.46 -5.17
CA VAL A 92 -9.09 8.42 -5.93
C VAL A 92 -7.95 7.72 -6.67
N ASN A 93 -7.38 8.40 -7.66
CA ASN A 93 -6.16 7.95 -8.32
C ASN A 93 -4.94 8.08 -7.38
N THR A 94 -4.10 7.05 -7.33
CA THR A 94 -2.92 6.99 -6.44
C THR A 94 -1.60 7.32 -7.13
N LEU A 95 -1.61 7.75 -8.40
CA LEU A 95 -0.39 7.96 -9.18
C LEU A 95 0.53 9.00 -8.52
N ASP A 96 0.01 10.12 -8.07
CA ASP A 96 0.82 11.17 -7.45
C ASP A 96 1.41 10.76 -6.10
N ALA A 97 0.65 10.00 -5.31
CA ALA A 97 1.18 9.36 -4.10
C ALA A 97 2.35 8.41 -4.43
N HIS A 98 2.21 7.58 -5.47
CA HIS A 98 3.28 6.70 -5.94
C HIS A 98 4.49 7.44 -6.51
N ARG A 99 4.29 8.58 -7.17
CA ARG A 99 5.39 9.44 -7.65
C ARG A 99 6.20 10.03 -6.48
N LEU A 100 5.53 10.42 -5.40
CA LEU A 100 6.20 10.87 -4.18
C LEU A 100 6.97 9.74 -3.49
N LEU A 101 6.39 8.54 -3.42
CA LEU A 101 7.09 7.35 -2.91
C LEU A 101 8.32 7.00 -3.76
N TRP A 102 8.19 7.02 -5.09
CA TRP A 102 9.30 6.81 -6.02
C TRP A 102 10.43 7.81 -5.77
N TRP A 103 10.10 9.10 -5.66
CA TRP A 103 11.08 10.15 -5.40
C TRP A 103 11.74 10.00 -4.03
N ALA A 104 10.96 9.73 -2.97
CA ALA A 104 11.45 9.53 -1.62
C ALA A 104 12.43 8.34 -1.55
N GLY A 105 12.09 7.21 -2.15
CA GLY A 105 12.94 6.02 -2.20
C GLY A 105 14.26 6.24 -2.92
N ARG A 106 14.24 6.99 -4.04
CA ARG A 106 15.45 7.26 -4.84
C ARG A 106 16.35 8.32 -4.24
N SER A 107 15.78 9.37 -3.65
CA SER A 107 16.55 10.55 -3.20
C SER A 107 16.92 10.48 -1.72
N HIS A 108 16.14 9.77 -0.90
CA HIS A 108 16.29 9.75 0.56
C HIS A 108 16.39 8.33 1.14
N GLY A 109 16.22 7.29 0.30
CA GLY A 109 16.37 5.90 0.69
C GLY A 109 15.09 5.23 1.19
N ARG A 110 15.17 3.90 1.32
CA ARG A 110 14.02 3.01 1.55
C ARG A 110 13.31 3.22 2.88
N ALA A 111 14.05 3.58 3.94
CA ALA A 111 13.47 3.86 5.25
C ALA A 111 12.54 5.10 5.20
N VAL A 112 12.96 6.13 4.47
CA VAL A 112 12.15 7.36 4.29
C VAL A 112 10.96 7.08 3.38
N GLN A 113 11.12 6.24 2.35
CA GLN A 113 10.01 5.75 1.52
C GLN A 113 8.95 5.02 2.34
N SER A 114 9.35 4.07 3.19
CA SER A 114 8.41 3.31 4.05
C SER A 114 7.68 4.22 5.04
N ARG A 115 8.39 5.19 5.64
CA ARG A 115 7.75 6.20 6.50
C ARG A 115 6.72 7.05 5.76
N LEU A 116 7.01 7.47 4.53
CA LEU A 116 6.05 8.23 3.73
C LEU A 116 4.84 7.37 3.35
N GLU A 117 5.05 6.10 2.98
CA GLU A 117 3.95 5.16 2.68
C GLU A 117 3.01 5.01 3.88
N GLU A 118 3.57 4.84 5.07
CA GLU A 118 2.83 4.79 6.33
C GLU A 118 1.95 6.03 6.56
N LEU A 119 2.50 7.23 6.32
CA LEU A 119 1.77 8.48 6.47
C LEU A 119 0.67 8.66 5.42
N LEU A 120 0.89 8.16 4.20
CA LEU A 120 -0.12 8.16 3.12
C LEU A 120 -1.25 7.17 3.42
N PHE A 121 -0.93 5.98 3.93
CA PHE A 121 -1.93 5.05 4.43
C PHE A 121 -2.78 5.66 5.54
N ALA A 122 -2.15 6.30 6.54
CA ALA A 122 -2.88 6.97 7.60
C ALA A 122 -3.75 8.12 7.07
N ALA A 123 -3.24 8.93 6.13
CA ALA A 123 -4.02 9.98 5.49
C ALA A 123 -5.30 9.42 4.83
N TYR A 124 -5.15 8.36 4.06
CA TYR A 124 -6.23 7.76 3.29
C TYR A 124 -7.26 7.03 4.18
N PHE A 125 -6.78 6.16 5.08
CA PHE A 125 -7.64 5.21 5.79
C PHE A 125 -8.12 5.67 7.17
N THR A 126 -7.36 6.52 7.86
CA THR A 126 -7.70 6.94 9.23
C THR A 126 -8.15 8.40 9.27
N SER A 127 -7.56 9.24 8.44
CA SER A 127 -7.95 10.65 8.32
C SER A 127 -9.03 10.88 7.25
N CYS A 128 -9.29 9.89 6.40
CA CYS A 128 -10.23 9.99 5.27
C CYS A 128 -9.91 11.15 4.34
N ALA A 129 -8.63 11.51 4.26
CA ALA A 129 -8.17 12.60 3.44
C ALA A 129 -8.14 12.18 1.97
N ASP A 130 -8.50 13.11 1.11
CA ASP A 130 -8.31 12.98 -0.33
C ASP A 130 -6.81 13.04 -0.65
N ILE A 131 -6.22 11.92 -1.07
CA ILE A 131 -4.81 11.83 -1.46
C ILE A 131 -4.57 12.17 -2.94
N SER A 132 -5.59 12.62 -3.68
CA SER A 132 -5.41 13.30 -4.97
C SER A 132 -5.17 14.81 -4.80
N ASP A 133 -5.56 15.38 -3.66
CA ASP A 133 -5.22 16.75 -3.30
C ASP A 133 -3.71 16.89 -2.99
N HIS A 134 -3.04 17.75 -3.76
CA HIS A 134 -1.62 18.02 -3.60
C HIS A 134 -1.29 18.60 -2.22
N ASP A 135 -2.14 19.42 -1.60
CA ASP A 135 -1.84 19.97 -0.28
C ASP A 135 -1.87 18.90 0.82
N VAL A 136 -2.78 17.92 0.70
CA VAL A 136 -2.81 16.73 1.57
C VAL A 136 -1.52 15.94 1.42
N LEU A 137 -1.11 15.64 0.18
CA LEU A 137 0.12 14.90 -0.11
C LEU A 137 1.36 15.63 0.42
N LEU A 138 1.47 16.93 0.16
CA LEU A 138 2.58 17.77 0.60
C LEU A 138 2.69 17.85 2.13
N SER A 139 1.55 17.88 2.83
CA SER A 139 1.54 17.81 4.29
C SER A 139 2.15 16.49 4.80
N ARG A 140 1.91 15.36 4.13
CA ARG A 140 2.50 14.06 4.51
C ARG A 140 3.98 13.97 4.16
N VAL A 141 4.40 14.59 3.06
CA VAL A 141 5.82 14.77 2.72
C VAL A 141 6.57 15.50 3.84
N GLU A 142 6.03 16.62 4.35
CA GLU A 142 6.67 17.37 5.44
C GLU A 142 6.72 16.57 6.74
N GLN A 143 5.65 15.86 7.09
CA GLN A 143 5.63 14.94 8.25
C GLN A 143 6.65 13.81 8.10
N ALA A 144 6.92 13.38 6.87
CA ALA A 144 7.99 12.43 6.54
C ALA A 144 9.38 13.07 6.54
N GLY A 145 9.54 14.33 6.95
CA GLY A 145 10.82 15.05 7.01
C GLY A 145 11.43 15.35 5.64
N LEU A 146 10.61 15.45 4.60
CA LEU A 146 11.02 15.72 3.22
C LEU A 146 10.72 17.18 2.84
N ASP A 147 11.39 17.67 1.80
CA ASP A 147 11.25 19.06 1.32
C ASP A 147 9.91 19.28 0.58
N ARG A 148 9.02 20.07 1.17
CA ARG A 148 7.70 20.42 0.60
C ARG A 148 7.85 21.06 -0.78
N GLY A 149 8.79 21.99 -0.95
CA GLY A 149 8.93 22.76 -2.19
C GLY A 149 9.36 21.87 -3.38
N ARG A 150 10.22 20.89 -3.13
CA ARG A 150 10.69 19.92 -4.11
C ARG A 150 9.57 18.95 -4.51
N ALA A 151 8.80 18.47 -3.53
CA ALA A 151 7.63 17.66 -3.78
C ALA A 151 6.58 18.43 -4.58
N ALA A 152 6.34 19.71 -4.27
CA ALA A 152 5.40 20.54 -5.01
C ALA A 152 5.83 20.72 -6.48
N ARG A 153 7.13 20.94 -6.73
CA ARG A 153 7.67 20.97 -8.10
C ARG A 153 7.51 19.64 -8.85
N LEU A 154 7.70 18.52 -8.15
CA LEU A 154 7.47 17.20 -8.73
C LEU A 154 6.00 17.07 -9.14
N LEU A 155 5.07 17.30 -8.20
CA LEU A 155 3.63 17.19 -8.40
C LEU A 155 3.10 18.12 -9.51
N ALA A 156 3.67 19.31 -9.65
CA ALA A 156 3.32 20.28 -10.69
C ALA A 156 3.93 19.97 -12.09
N SER A 157 4.63 18.85 -12.25
CA SER A 157 5.28 18.44 -13.50
C SER A 157 4.91 17.01 -13.88
N ASP A 158 5.44 16.50 -15.00
CA ASP A 158 5.33 15.09 -15.40
C ASP A 158 6.46 14.19 -14.83
N GLU A 159 7.30 14.72 -13.94
CA GLU A 159 8.42 13.97 -13.37
C GLU A 159 7.92 12.67 -12.71
N ALA A 160 8.61 11.55 -12.98
CA ALA A 160 8.29 10.20 -12.50
C ALA A 160 6.98 9.58 -13.01
N VAL A 161 6.15 10.28 -13.80
CA VAL A 161 4.89 9.73 -14.35
C VAL A 161 5.19 8.51 -15.22
N ALA A 162 6.14 8.62 -16.15
CA ALA A 162 6.46 7.55 -17.09
C ALA A 162 7.08 6.34 -16.36
N GLU A 163 7.98 6.58 -15.42
CA GLU A 163 8.68 5.58 -14.63
C GLU A 163 7.71 4.79 -13.75
N VAL A 164 6.86 5.48 -12.97
CA VAL A 164 5.89 4.84 -12.08
C VAL A 164 4.88 4.02 -12.88
N ARG A 165 4.33 4.57 -13.97
CA ARG A 165 3.42 3.81 -14.84
C ARG A 165 4.10 2.60 -15.46
N ALA A 166 5.39 2.70 -15.82
CA ALA A 166 6.14 1.58 -16.33
C ALA A 166 6.40 0.50 -15.27
N GLU A 167 6.65 0.88 -14.00
CA GLU A 167 6.76 -0.06 -12.87
C GLU A 167 5.45 -0.81 -12.63
N VAL A 168 4.32 -0.11 -12.60
CA VAL A 168 2.99 -0.73 -12.46
C VAL A 168 2.70 -1.70 -13.61
N ARG A 169 2.99 -1.30 -14.86
CA ARG A 169 2.84 -2.20 -16.03
C ARG A 169 3.75 -3.42 -15.95
N ARG A 170 5.00 -3.24 -15.50
CA ARG A 170 5.94 -4.37 -15.32
C ARG A 170 5.47 -5.33 -14.24
N ALA A 171 4.90 -4.85 -13.14
CA ALA A 171 4.33 -5.71 -12.10
C ALA A 171 3.22 -6.60 -12.68
N ARG A 172 2.28 -6.01 -13.42
CA ARG A 172 1.19 -6.75 -14.08
C ARG A 172 1.71 -7.73 -15.14
N ALA A 173 2.67 -7.32 -15.97
CA ALA A 173 3.28 -8.18 -16.99
C ALA A 173 4.06 -9.37 -16.39
N ARG A 174 4.52 -9.25 -15.14
CA ARG A 174 5.12 -10.36 -14.37
C ARG A 174 4.09 -11.30 -13.75
N GLY A 175 2.79 -11.07 -13.95
CA GLY A 175 1.71 -11.88 -13.40
C GLY A 175 1.31 -11.51 -11.97
N ILE A 176 1.78 -10.38 -11.44
CA ILE A 176 1.32 -9.88 -10.13
C ILE A 176 -0.11 -9.36 -10.30
N ALA A 177 -1.08 -10.16 -9.84
CA ALA A 177 -2.50 -9.84 -9.93
C ALA A 177 -3.05 -9.24 -8.63
N VAL A 178 -2.51 -9.67 -7.48
CA VAL A 178 -2.97 -9.30 -6.14
C VAL A 178 -1.86 -8.58 -5.38
N VAL A 179 -2.25 -7.58 -4.59
CA VAL A 179 -1.39 -6.91 -3.61
C VAL A 179 -2.08 -6.93 -2.23
N PRO A 180 -1.32 -6.91 -1.13
CA PRO A 180 0.14 -6.83 -1.08
C PRO A 180 0.82 -8.11 -1.54
N ARG A 181 2.00 -7.98 -2.15
CA ARG A 181 2.85 -9.11 -2.53
C ARG A 181 4.27 -8.86 -2.06
N PHE A 182 4.85 -9.83 -1.38
CA PHE A 182 6.21 -9.82 -0.87
C PHE A 182 7.02 -10.92 -1.56
N GLU A 183 8.17 -10.55 -2.14
CA GLU A 183 9.14 -11.49 -2.68
C GLU A 183 10.45 -11.37 -1.91
N PHE A 184 10.86 -12.46 -1.26
CA PHE A 184 12.06 -12.53 -0.44
C PHE A 184 13.23 -13.04 -1.28
N THR A 185 14.44 -12.56 -0.98
CA THR A 185 15.66 -13.13 -1.56
C THR A 185 15.71 -14.64 -1.27
N GLY A 186 15.80 -15.47 -2.30
CA GLY A 186 15.69 -16.93 -2.19
C GLY A 186 14.41 -17.52 -2.80
N GLY A 187 13.52 -16.67 -3.34
CA GLY A 187 12.36 -17.10 -4.12
C GLY A 187 11.10 -17.36 -3.31
N HIS A 188 11.12 -17.11 -2.00
CA HIS A 188 9.92 -17.21 -1.18
C HIS A 188 8.96 -16.05 -1.48
N VAL A 189 7.68 -16.34 -1.58
CA VAL A 189 6.63 -15.38 -1.95
C VAL A 189 5.50 -15.46 -0.94
N VAL A 190 5.09 -14.30 -0.43
CA VAL A 190 3.85 -14.14 0.35
C VAL A 190 2.94 -13.21 -0.45
N GLU A 191 1.76 -13.69 -0.82
CA GLU A 191 0.80 -12.94 -1.63
C GLU A 191 -0.53 -12.81 -0.89
N GLY A 192 -1.14 -11.63 -1.01
CA GLY A 192 -2.43 -11.32 -0.40
C GLY A 192 -2.34 -10.87 1.06
N PRO A 193 -3.51 -10.58 1.66
CA PRO A 193 -3.61 -10.08 3.03
C PRO A 193 -3.02 -11.07 4.05
N GLN A 194 -2.19 -10.58 4.98
CA GLN A 194 -1.68 -11.39 6.10
C GLN A 194 -1.86 -10.64 7.42
N GLU A 195 -2.67 -11.20 8.32
CA GLU A 195 -2.89 -10.69 9.68
C GLU A 195 -1.98 -11.36 10.72
N ASP A 196 -1.41 -12.53 10.39
CA ASP A 196 -0.53 -13.27 11.30
C ASP A 196 0.94 -13.03 10.96
N ALA A 197 1.68 -12.45 11.92
CA ALA A 197 3.12 -12.20 11.80
C ALA A 197 3.94 -13.49 11.63
N GLU A 198 3.41 -14.64 12.05
CA GLU A 198 4.08 -15.94 11.94
C GLU A 198 4.38 -16.32 10.47
N VAL A 199 3.52 -15.92 9.52
CA VAL A 199 3.78 -16.14 8.09
C VAL A 199 5.07 -15.45 7.65
N PHE A 200 5.29 -14.22 8.14
CA PHE A 200 6.51 -13.46 7.84
C PHE A 200 7.72 -13.92 8.64
N LEU A 201 7.55 -14.39 9.88
CA LEU A 201 8.65 -14.96 10.67
C LEU A 201 9.24 -16.19 9.96
N ARG A 202 8.40 -17.09 9.47
CA ARG A 202 8.83 -18.25 8.66
C ARG A 202 9.54 -17.82 7.37
N ALA A 203 8.96 -16.87 6.64
CA ALA A 203 9.56 -16.31 5.43
C ALA A 203 10.95 -15.70 5.70
N LEU A 204 11.10 -14.94 6.79
CA LEU A 204 12.36 -14.32 7.20
C LEU A 204 13.40 -15.34 7.68
N ALA A 205 12.96 -16.47 8.25
CA ALA A 205 13.82 -17.60 8.60
C ALA A 205 14.30 -18.41 7.36
N GLY A 206 13.70 -18.17 6.19
CA GLY A 206 13.96 -18.93 4.96
C GLY A 206 13.20 -20.26 4.92
N GLU A 207 12.21 -20.43 5.78
CA GLU A 207 11.29 -21.56 5.75
C GLU A 207 10.21 -21.29 4.70
N ALA A 208 9.82 -22.30 3.93
CA ALA A 208 8.75 -22.14 2.96
C ALA A 208 7.45 -21.83 3.72
N ALA A 209 6.90 -20.62 3.58
CA ALA A 209 5.57 -20.36 4.11
C ALA A 209 4.56 -21.27 3.42
N ALA A 210 3.68 -21.86 4.23
CA ALA A 210 2.49 -22.51 3.74
C ALA A 210 1.71 -21.47 2.91
N THR A 211 1.53 -21.73 1.63
CA THR A 211 0.55 -21.04 0.80
C THR A 211 -0.80 -21.17 1.50
N THR A 212 -1.25 -20.10 2.15
CA THR A 212 -2.64 -19.99 2.57
C THR A 212 -3.39 -19.70 1.28
N GLU A 213 -4.07 -20.72 0.75
CA GLU A 213 -5.05 -20.52 -0.32
C GLU A 213 -6.03 -19.43 0.13
N PRO A 214 -6.40 -18.49 -0.76
CA PRO A 214 -7.41 -17.50 -0.42
C PRO A 214 -8.70 -18.24 -0.06
N GLN A 215 -9.11 -18.15 1.20
CA GLN A 215 -10.45 -18.58 1.60
C GLN A 215 -11.45 -17.63 0.95
N GLY A 216 -12.14 -18.11 -0.08
CA GLY A 216 -13.37 -17.49 -0.58
C GLY A 216 -13.32 -17.06 -2.05
N GLU A 217 -13.62 -17.98 -2.94
CA GLU A 217 -14.43 -17.65 -4.12
C GLU A 217 -15.80 -17.16 -3.61
N HIS A 218 -15.98 -15.84 -3.55
CA HIS A 218 -17.32 -15.27 -3.61
C HIS A 218 -17.59 -14.91 -5.07
N GLN A 219 -18.29 -15.87 -5.69
CA GLN A 219 -19.03 -15.75 -6.94
C GLN A 219 -20.03 -14.58 -6.88
#